data_AF-A0A3B0W323-F1
#
_entry.id   AF-A0A3B0W323-F1
#
_cell.length_a   1.000
_cell.length_b   1.000
_cell.length_c   1.000
_cell.angle_alpha   90.00
_cell.angle_beta   90.00
_cell.angle_gamma   90.00
#
_symmetry.space_group_name_H-M   'P 1'
#
loop_
_entity.id
_entity.type
_entity.pdbx_description
1 polymer ?
#
loop_
_entity_poly.entity_id
_entity_poly.type
_entity_poly.pdbx_seq_one_letter_code
_entity_poly.pdbx_strand_id
1 'polypeptide(L)'
;MNAHLDWSKIDTVLLDMDGTLLDLHFDWHFWMEVIPQAYADKNQLSLEASKKLIHEKIHSQTGTLNWYCLDYWTETLNLPIATLKRELKH
;
A
#
# COMPACT_ATOMS: atom_id res chain seq x y z
N MET A 1 32.24 -14.67 5.13
CA MET A 1 31.91 -15.05 6.52
C MET A 1 30.39 -15.15 6.62
N ASN A 2 29.83 -16.35 6.69
CA ASN A 2 28.40 -16.53 6.95
C ASN A 2 28.20 -16.64 8.46
N ALA A 3 27.65 -15.59 9.08
CA ALA A 3 27.22 -15.66 10.46
C ALA A 3 25.94 -16.51 10.51
N HIS A 4 26.05 -17.73 11.01
CA HIS A 4 24.89 -18.60 11.23
C HIS A 4 24.19 -18.14 12.50
N LEU A 5 23.08 -17.41 12.35
CA LEU A 5 22.23 -17.00 13.48
C LEU A 5 21.49 -18.22 14.04
N ASP A 6 21.61 -18.42 15.35
CA ASP A 6 20.88 -19.46 16.09
C ASP A 6 19.49 -18.92 16.48
N TRP A 7 18.51 -19.14 15.62
CA TRP A 7 17.12 -18.69 15.77
C TRP A 7 16.44 -19.20 17.06
N SER A 8 16.94 -20.30 17.64
CA SER A 8 16.37 -20.88 18.86
C SER A 8 16.56 -20.00 20.10
N LYS A 9 17.45 -19.00 20.03
CA LYS A 9 17.77 -18.06 21.12
C LYS A 9 17.16 -16.68 20.93
N ILE A 10 16.34 -16.49 19.89
CA ILE A 10 15.70 -15.22 19.59
C ILE A 10 14.26 -15.28 20.07
N ASP A 11 13.97 -14.59 21.17
CA ASP A 11 12.63 -14.58 21.77
C ASP A 11 11.66 -13.65 21.04
N THR A 12 12.16 -12.64 20.32
CA THR A 12 11.32 -11.64 19.65
C THR A 12 12.03 -11.08 18.41
N VAL A 13 11.30 -11.00 17.31
CA VAL A 13 11.73 -10.35 16.07
C VAL A 13 10.82 -9.15 15.82
N LEU A 14 11.43 -7.98 15.66
CA LEU A 14 10.75 -6.74 15.28
C LEU A 14 11.24 -6.37 13.88
N LEU A 15 10.32 -6.32 12.92
CA LEU A 15 10.60 -5.95 11.54
C LEU A 15 10.04 -4.56 11.29
N ASP A 16 10.92 -3.63 10.94
CA ASP A 16 10.53 -2.32 10.43
C ASP A 16 10.27 -2.44 8.93
N MET A 17 9.08 -2.05 8.50
CA MET A 17 8.68 -2.09 7.09
C MET A 17 9.31 -0.94 6.29
N ASP A 18 9.71 0.14 6.94
CA ASP A 18 10.02 1.41 6.25
C ASP A 18 11.49 1.55 5.80
N GLY A 19 12.36 0.56 6.06
CA GLY A 19 13.82 0.73 5.91
C GLY A 19 14.55 -0.18 4.91
N THR A 20 13.95 -1.26 4.40
CA THR A 20 14.72 -2.26 3.60
C THR A 20 13.96 -3.01 2.49
N LEU A 21 12.63 -3.13 2.54
CA LEU A 21 11.83 -3.95 1.60
C LEU A 21 10.83 -3.15 0.75
N LEU A 22 10.47 -1.94 1.16
CA LEU A 22 9.49 -1.12 0.46
C LEU A 22 10.18 -0.23 -0.58
N ASP A 23 9.77 -0.37 -1.83
CA ASP A 23 10.12 0.55 -2.90
C ASP A 23 9.17 1.75 -2.81
N LEU A 24 9.67 2.83 -2.21
CA LEU A 24 8.90 4.07 -2.03
C LEU A 24 8.43 4.68 -3.34
N HIS A 25 9.20 4.53 -4.42
CA HIS A 25 8.79 5.04 -5.73
C HIS A 25 7.62 4.22 -6.28
N PHE A 26 7.70 2.90 -6.17
CA PHE A 26 6.62 1.99 -6.52
C PHE A 26 5.35 2.27 -5.70
N ASP A 27 5.45 2.36 -4.38
CA ASP A 27 4.30 2.63 -3.51
C ASP A 27 3.69 4.01 -3.79
N TRP A 28 4.52 5.03 -4.00
CA TRP A 28 4.04 6.35 -4.38
C TRP A 28 3.27 6.29 -5.71
N HIS A 29 3.83 5.67 -6.74
CA HIS A 29 3.18 5.56 -8.05
C HIS A 29 1.87 4.78 -7.97
N PHE A 30 1.87 3.66 -7.24
CA PHE A 30 0.69 2.84 -7.02
C PHE A 30 -0.46 3.64 -6.39
N TRP A 31 -0.18 4.36 -5.30
CA TRP A 31 -1.20 5.09 -4.56
C TRP A 31 -1.63 6.41 -5.22
N MET A 32 -0.73 7.12 -5.91
CA MET A 32 -1.00 8.45 -6.47
C MET A 32 -1.49 8.44 -7.92
N GLU A 33 -1.19 7.37 -8.67
CA GLU A 33 -1.56 7.29 -10.09
C GLU A 33 -2.47 6.08 -10.37
N VAL A 34 -2.06 4.87 -9.99
CA VAL A 34 -2.77 3.64 -10.36
C VAL A 34 -4.11 3.50 -9.63
N ILE A 35 -4.13 3.70 -8.31
CA ILE A 35 -5.37 3.61 -7.53
C ILE A 35 -6.40 4.67 -7.93
N PRO A 36 -6.05 5.96 -8.08
CA PRO A 36 -6.98 6.98 -8.57
C PRO A 36 -7.55 6.67 -9.95
N GLN A 37 -6.73 6.15 -10.88
CA GLN A 37 -7.21 5.76 -12.21
C GLN A 37 -8.20 4.59 -12.12
N ALA A 38 -7.84 3.51 -11.42
CA ALA A 38 -8.73 2.36 -11.24
C ALA A 38 -10.06 2.74 -10.54
N TYR A 39 -10.00 3.66 -9.58
CA TYR A 39 -11.17 4.18 -8.90
C TYR A 39 -12.05 5.04 -9.82
N ALA A 40 -11.44 5.88 -10.66
CA ALA A 40 -12.13 6.68 -11.66
C ALA A 40 -12.88 5.80 -12.65
N ASP A 41 -12.21 4.79 -13.20
CA ASP A 41 -12.78 3.87 -14.19
C ASP A 41 -13.95 3.07 -13.61
N LYS A 42 -13.79 2.56 -12.38
CA LYS A 42 -14.86 1.81 -11.71
C LYS A 42 -16.10 2.66 -11.41
N ASN A 43 -15.91 3.91 -10.98
CA ASN A 43 -17.01 4.76 -10.50
C ASN A 43 -17.49 5.77 -11.54
N GLN A 44 -16.95 5.74 -12.77
CA GLN A 44 -17.25 6.69 -13.85
C GLN A 44 -17.04 8.15 -13.42
N LEU A 45 -15.99 8.38 -12.64
CA LEU A 45 -15.59 9.72 -12.17
C LEU A 45 -14.47 10.26 -13.05
N SER A 46 -14.28 11.58 -13.02
CA SER A 46 -13.07 12.16 -13.59
C SER A 46 -11.83 11.72 -12.79
N LEU A 47 -10.70 11.61 -13.47
CA LEU A 47 -9.42 11.31 -12.83
C LEU A 47 -9.09 12.34 -11.75
N GLU A 48 -9.35 13.63 -11.99
CA GLU A 48 -9.10 14.69 -11.00
C GLU A 48 -9.96 14.53 -9.74
N ALA A 49 -11.25 14.23 -9.89
CA ALA A 49 -12.13 14.00 -8.75
C ALA A 49 -11.68 12.77 -7.94
N SER A 50 -11.25 11.71 -8.64
CA SER A 50 -10.74 10.50 -7.99
C SER A 50 -9.41 10.76 -7.28
N LYS A 51 -8.47 11.49 -7.88
CA LYS A 51 -7.20 11.88 -7.23
C LYS A 51 -7.45 12.65 -5.94
N LYS A 52 -8.37 13.63 -5.96
CA LYS A 52 -8.73 14.40 -4.77
C LYS A 52 -9.29 13.50 -3.66
N LEU A 53 -10.25 12.64 -3.99
CA LEU A 53 -10.91 11.76 -3.02
C LEU A 53 -9.93 10.74 -2.43
N ILE A 54 -9.11 10.11 -3.26
CA ILE A 54 -8.11 9.14 -2.80
C ILE A 54 -7.06 9.83 -1.91
N HIS A 55 -6.58 11.02 -2.29
CA HIS A 55 -5.62 11.76 -1.48
C HIS A 55 -6.18 12.15 -0.10
N GLU A 56 -7.43 12.62 -0.04
CA GLU A 56 -8.12 12.93 1.23
C GLU A 56 -8.27 11.66 2.10
N LYS A 57 -8.67 10.53 1.50
CA LYS A 57 -8.80 9.26 2.22
C LYS A 57 -7.47 8.77 2.77
N ILE A 58 -6.42 8.77 1.93
CA ILE A 58 -5.06 8.43 2.34
C ILE A 58 -4.70 9.31 3.53
N HIS A 59 -4.69 10.64 3.37
CA HIS A 59 -4.33 11.58 4.42
C HIS A 59 -5.08 11.33 5.74
N SER A 60 -6.38 10.97 5.70
CA SER A 60 -7.18 10.67 6.90
C SER A 60 -6.69 9.47 7.71
N GLN A 61 -5.96 8.55 7.10
CA GLN A 61 -5.43 7.34 7.75
C GLN A 61 -3.96 7.47 8.13
N THR A 62 -3.29 8.58 7.83
CA THR A 62 -1.86 8.78 8.12
C THR A 62 -1.56 8.50 9.59
N GLY A 63 -0.58 7.64 9.87
CA GLY A 63 -0.17 7.30 11.23
C GLY A 63 -1.07 6.27 11.94
N THR A 64 -2.07 5.71 11.26
CA THR A 64 -2.90 4.62 11.79
C THR A 64 -2.46 3.26 11.24
N LEU A 65 -2.84 2.17 11.90
CA LEU A 65 -2.60 0.81 11.39
C LEU A 65 -3.30 0.56 10.05
N ASN A 66 -4.44 1.21 9.81
CA ASN A 66 -5.18 1.08 8.55
C ASN A 66 -4.38 1.57 7.35
N TRP A 67 -3.46 2.51 7.54
CA TRP A 67 -2.58 3.01 6.47
C TRP A 67 -1.83 1.87 5.77
N TYR A 68 -1.36 0.89 6.55
CA TYR A 68 -0.58 -0.25 6.06
C TYR A 68 -1.43 -1.47 5.66
N CYS A 69 -2.76 -1.41 5.84
CA CYS A 69 -3.65 -2.55 5.68
C CYS A 69 -4.30 -2.59 4.29
N LEU A 70 -3.89 -3.53 3.43
CA LEU A 70 -4.45 -3.67 2.08
C LEU A 70 -5.93 -4.10 2.10
N ASP A 71 -6.36 -4.87 3.10
CA ASP A 71 -7.75 -5.32 3.23
C ASP A 71 -8.66 -4.14 3.56
N TYR A 72 -8.23 -3.26 4.48
CA TYR A 72 -8.93 -2.01 4.79
C TYR A 72 -9.15 -1.15 3.53
N TRP A 73 -8.10 -0.99 2.72
CA TRP A 73 -8.21 -0.21 1.48
C TRP A 73 -9.08 -0.91 0.43
N THR A 74 -9.05 -2.24 0.40
CA THR A 74 -9.91 -3.05 -0.47
C THR A 74 -11.38 -2.83 -0.14
N GLU A 75 -11.74 -2.87 1.13
CA GLU A 75 -13.11 -2.60 1.59
C GLU A 75 -13.51 -1.14 1.36
N THR A 76 -12.63 -0.20 1.74
CA THR A 76 -12.91 1.25 1.70
C THR A 76 -13.09 1.78 0.29
N LEU A 77 -12.29 1.29 -0.66
CA LEU A 77 -12.31 1.71 -2.07
C LEU A 77 -13.13 0.77 -2.94
N ASN A 78 -13.53 -0.38 -2.40
CA ASN A 78 -14.14 -1.47 -3.14
C ASN A 78 -13.26 -1.83 -4.36
N LEU A 79 -11.95 -1.95 -4.21
CA LEU A 79 -11.01 -2.27 -5.28
C LEU A 79 -10.11 -3.44 -4.86
N PRO A 80 -9.71 -4.35 -5.77
CA PRO A 80 -8.83 -5.46 -5.41
C PRO A 80 -7.38 -4.98 -5.26
N ILE A 81 -7.08 -4.23 -4.20
CA ILE A 81 -5.80 -3.51 -4.01
C ILE A 81 -4.60 -4.45 -4.11
N ALA A 82 -4.66 -5.60 -3.44
CA ALA A 82 -3.55 -6.57 -3.44
C ALA A 82 -3.28 -7.17 -4.83
N THR A 83 -4.33 -7.36 -5.64
CA THR A 83 -4.20 -7.86 -7.01
C THR A 83 -3.60 -6.78 -7.92
N LEU A 84 -4.14 -5.56 -7.89
CA LEU A 84 -3.63 -4.43 -8.66
C LEU A 84 -2.14 -4.17 -8.38
N LYS A 85 -1.75 -4.26 -7.09
CA LYS A 85 -0.35 -4.08 -6.67
C LYS A 85 0.57 -5.18 -7.21
N ARG A 86 0.05 -6.40 -7.40
CA ARG A 86 0.82 -7.52 -7.97
C ARG A 86 0.98 -7.39 -9.48
N GLU A 87 -0.09 -6.99 -10.16
CA GLU A 87 -0.09 -6.77 -11.61
C GLU A 87 0.89 -5.66 -12.01
N LEU A 88 1.02 -4.60 -11.19
CA LEU A 88 1.99 -3.51 -11.44
C LEU A 88 3.46 -3.94 -11.29
N LYS A 89 3.75 -5.02 -10.56
CA LYS A 89 5.13 -5.52 -10.37
C LYS A 89 5.64 -6.41 -11.51
N HIS A 90 4.77 -6.79 -12.45
CA HIS A 90 5.08 -7.65 -13.59
C HIS A 90 5.17 -6.83 -14.89
#